data_AF-Q7LXI3-F1
#
_entry.id   AF-Q7LXI3-F1
#
_cell.length_a   1.000
_cell.length_b   1.000
_cell.length_c   1.000
_cell.angle_alpha   90.00
_cell.angle_beta   90.00
_cell.angle_gamma   90.00
#
_symmetry.space_group_name_H-M   'P 1'
#
loop_
_entity.id
_entity.type
_entity.pdbx_description
1 polymer ?
#
loop_
_entity_poly.entity_id
_entity_poly.type
_entity_poly.pdbx_seq_one_letter_code
_entity_poly.pdbx_strand_id
1 'polypeptide(L)'
;MVGDKAYGKGVSDMKGGVVSMYLALSETKRPVEISLVPDEESGGIGTKYLTEVRKIRAKYVIIGDPSFPNIYIGHLGIIRGVIRLIEKQAHASKTKEGENAFINGAKLALEIQKIYGVKEVSLNLGGYTINSSDNDGVVPGEFVFSFYRSTLQKNESLAIHGRLKITSLSVSTRWKNSLDQYPI
;
A
#
# COMPACT_ATOMS: atom_id res chain seq x y z
N MET A 1 3.20 -1.95 -33.84
CA MET A 1 3.93 -0.72 -33.45
C MET A 1 3.50 0.40 -34.37
N VAL A 2 3.51 1.64 -33.90
CA VAL A 2 3.32 2.84 -34.74
C VAL A 2 4.50 3.76 -34.45
N GLY A 3 5.39 3.92 -35.43
CA GLY A 3 6.68 4.57 -35.22
C GLY A 3 7.54 3.82 -34.19
N ASP A 4 8.05 4.56 -33.22
CA ASP A 4 8.86 4.11 -32.08
C ASP A 4 8.04 3.57 -30.90
N LYS A 5 6.70 3.55 -31.01
CA LYS A 5 5.79 3.17 -29.93
C LYS A 5 5.09 1.85 -30.19
N ALA A 6 5.06 1.01 -29.15
CA ALA A 6 4.24 -0.18 -29.10
C ALA A 6 2.97 0.09 -28.28
N TYR A 7 1.83 -0.43 -28.76
CA TYR A 7 0.51 -0.22 -28.15
C TYR A 7 -0.14 -1.57 -27.86
N GLY A 8 -0.76 -1.69 -26.69
CA GLY A 8 -1.46 -2.90 -26.27
C GLY A 8 -1.52 -3.02 -24.74
N LYS A 9 -2.46 -3.84 -24.26
CA LYS A 9 -2.65 -4.06 -22.82
C LYS A 9 -1.43 -4.78 -22.23
N GLY A 10 -0.82 -4.11 -21.26
CA GLY A 10 0.37 -4.55 -20.54
C GLY A 10 1.68 -4.46 -21.31
N VAL A 11 1.70 -3.74 -22.45
CA VAL A 11 2.92 -3.54 -23.24
C VAL A 11 4.01 -2.83 -22.41
N SER A 12 3.64 -1.84 -21.60
CA SER A 12 4.56 -1.23 -20.63
C SER A 12 4.61 -2.04 -19.34
N ASP A 13 3.47 -2.21 -18.68
CA ASP A 13 3.34 -2.87 -17.37
C ASP A 13 2.73 -4.28 -17.49
N MET A 14 3.49 -5.38 -17.38
CA MET A 14 4.95 -5.45 -17.34
C MET A 14 5.55 -6.27 -18.50
N LYS A 15 4.78 -6.52 -19.58
CA LYS A 15 5.23 -7.42 -20.67
C LYS A 15 6.46 -6.89 -21.41
N GLY A 16 6.59 -5.58 -21.55
CA GLY A 16 7.80 -4.96 -22.13
C GLY A 16 9.04 -5.26 -21.31
N GLY A 17 8.94 -5.19 -19.99
CA GLY A 17 10.00 -5.60 -19.06
C GLY A 17 10.35 -7.08 -19.19
N VAL A 18 9.34 -7.96 -19.27
CA VAL A 18 9.54 -9.41 -19.48
C VAL A 18 10.32 -9.70 -20.77
N VAL A 19 9.91 -9.10 -21.89
CA VAL A 19 10.60 -9.28 -23.18
C VAL A 19 12.03 -8.76 -23.10
N SER A 20 12.24 -7.59 -22.49
CA SER A 20 13.58 -6.99 -22.32
C SER A 20 14.51 -7.88 -21.50
N MET A 21 14.04 -8.41 -20.37
CA MET A 21 14.80 -9.33 -19.53
C MET A 21 15.11 -10.65 -20.26
N TYR A 22 14.15 -11.19 -21.01
CA TYR A 22 14.36 -12.43 -21.78
C TYR A 22 15.42 -12.26 -22.86
N LEU A 23 15.41 -11.15 -23.60
CA LEU A 23 16.42 -10.84 -24.61
C LEU A 23 17.82 -10.68 -23.97
N ALA A 24 17.91 -9.98 -22.83
CA ALA A 24 19.17 -9.81 -22.10
C ALA A 24 19.78 -11.14 -21.62
N LEU A 25 18.96 -12.17 -21.36
CA LEU A 25 19.49 -13.50 -21.02
C LEU A 25 20.28 -14.14 -22.16
N SER A 26 19.88 -13.90 -23.40
CA SER A 26 20.58 -14.49 -24.56
C SER A 26 22.02 -13.99 -24.70
N GLU A 27 22.34 -12.85 -24.07
CA GLU A 27 23.64 -12.20 -24.15
C GLU A 27 24.49 -12.38 -22.87
N THR A 28 23.92 -12.89 -21.78
CA THR A 28 24.63 -13.04 -20.51
C THR A 28 25.19 -14.45 -20.30
N LYS A 29 26.41 -14.53 -19.75
CA LYS A 29 27.04 -15.79 -19.30
C LYS A 29 26.93 -15.99 -17.79
N ARG A 30 26.30 -15.05 -17.06
CA ARG A 30 26.16 -15.14 -15.60
C ARG A 30 25.03 -16.14 -15.26
N PRO A 31 25.12 -16.84 -14.12
CA PRO A 31 23.99 -17.63 -13.64
C PRO A 31 22.85 -16.68 -13.25
N VAL A 32 21.75 -16.74 -13.99
CA VAL A 32 20.56 -15.93 -13.77
C VAL A 32 19.35 -16.85 -13.60
N GLU A 33 18.50 -16.52 -12.63
CA GLU A 33 17.18 -17.12 -12.48
C GLU A 33 16.14 -16.10 -12.94
N ILE A 34 15.24 -16.50 -13.85
CA ILE A 34 14.05 -15.71 -14.17
C ILE A 34 12.86 -16.28 -13.39
N SER A 35 12.19 -15.39 -12.67
CA SER A 35 10.96 -15.66 -11.96
C SER A 35 9.85 -14.79 -12.53
N LEU A 36 8.91 -15.41 -13.25
CA LEU A 36 7.67 -14.77 -13.69
C LEU A 36 6.57 -15.13 -12.70
N VAL A 37 6.01 -14.12 -12.05
CA VAL A 37 5.04 -14.30 -10.96
C VAL A 37 3.68 -13.72 -11.35
N PRO A 38 2.58 -14.43 -11.04
CA PRO A 38 1.25 -13.86 -11.18
C PRO A 38 0.91 -12.94 -10.00
N ASP A 39 -0.20 -12.20 -10.18
CA ASP A 39 -0.92 -11.48 -9.11
C ASP A 39 -0.13 -10.38 -8.40
N GLU A 40 0.79 -9.69 -9.09
CA GLU A 40 1.43 -8.47 -8.57
C GLU A 40 0.35 -7.43 -8.18
N GLU A 41 -0.52 -7.08 -9.14
CA GLU A 41 -1.59 -6.09 -8.98
C GLU A 41 -2.62 -6.47 -7.87
N SER A 42 -2.72 -7.76 -7.55
CA SER A 42 -3.69 -8.33 -6.60
C SER A 42 -3.09 -8.63 -5.22
N GLY A 43 -1.88 -8.15 -4.93
CA GLY A 43 -1.24 -8.27 -3.62
C GLY A 43 0.03 -9.12 -3.58
N GLY A 44 0.61 -9.44 -4.73
CA GLY A 44 1.94 -10.05 -4.85
C GLY A 44 2.02 -11.51 -4.38
N ILE A 45 0.94 -12.28 -4.53
CA ILE A 45 0.86 -13.68 -4.04
C ILE A 45 1.96 -14.54 -4.66
N GLY A 46 2.21 -14.44 -5.97
CA GLY A 46 3.26 -15.20 -6.66
C GLY A 46 4.65 -14.89 -6.10
N THR A 47 4.96 -13.61 -5.89
CA THR A 47 6.24 -13.20 -5.28
C THR A 47 6.33 -13.69 -3.83
N LYS A 48 5.24 -13.65 -3.08
CA LYS A 48 5.18 -14.15 -1.70
C LYS A 48 5.53 -15.65 -1.64
N TYR A 49 4.96 -16.45 -2.54
CA TYR A 49 5.27 -17.87 -2.67
C TYR A 49 6.76 -18.10 -2.96
N LEU A 50 7.36 -17.35 -3.89
CA LEU A 50 8.79 -17.46 -4.18
C LEU A 50 9.67 -17.16 -2.97
N THR A 51 9.34 -16.12 -2.21
CA THR A 51 10.16 -15.69 -1.07
C THR A 51 9.97 -16.56 0.16
N GLU A 52 8.74 -16.95 0.49
CA GLU A 52 8.42 -17.62 1.76
C GLU A 52 8.44 -19.15 1.64
N VAL A 53 7.96 -19.68 0.52
CA VAL A 53 7.85 -21.13 0.29
C VAL A 53 9.08 -21.66 -0.43
N ARG A 54 9.41 -21.11 -1.61
CA ARG A 54 10.58 -21.55 -2.39
C ARG A 54 11.90 -21.06 -1.79
N LYS A 55 11.86 -19.99 -0.98
CA LYS A 55 13.02 -19.43 -0.26
C LYS A 55 14.21 -19.18 -1.19
N ILE A 56 13.93 -18.55 -2.34
CA ILE A 56 14.97 -18.15 -3.30
C ILE A 56 16.09 -17.34 -2.62
N ARG A 57 17.33 -17.54 -3.05
CA ARG A 57 18.53 -16.97 -2.40
C ARG A 57 19.39 -16.12 -3.35
N ALA A 58 18.75 -15.46 -4.32
CA ALA A 58 19.45 -14.56 -5.22
C ALA A 58 20.15 -13.44 -4.41
N LYS A 59 21.39 -13.11 -4.79
CA LYS A 59 22.17 -12.04 -4.15
C LYS A 59 21.68 -10.66 -4.56
N TYR A 60 21.19 -10.54 -5.79
CA TYR A 60 20.65 -9.31 -6.37
C TYR A 60 19.35 -9.63 -7.09
N VAL A 61 18.44 -8.67 -7.13
CA VAL A 61 17.14 -8.78 -7.81
C VAL A 61 16.96 -7.56 -8.71
N ILE A 62 16.55 -7.81 -9.95
CA ILE A 62 16.15 -6.78 -10.91
C ILE A 62 14.66 -6.99 -11.18
N ILE A 63 13.86 -5.93 -11.06
CA ILE A 63 12.43 -5.94 -11.34
C ILE A 63 12.21 -5.16 -12.63
N GLY A 64 11.48 -5.76 -13.58
CA GLY A 64 11.25 -5.19 -14.91
C GLY A 64 10.15 -4.13 -14.99
N ASP A 65 9.93 -3.37 -13.91
CA ASP A 65 8.88 -2.35 -13.87
C ASP A 65 9.20 -1.17 -14.81
N PRO A 66 8.18 -0.57 -15.44
CA PRO A 66 8.39 0.53 -16.37
C PRO A 66 8.92 1.77 -15.62
N SER A 67 10.22 2.02 -15.76
CA SER A 67 10.93 3.10 -15.06
C SER A 67 11.82 3.95 -15.97
N PHE A 68 11.90 3.61 -17.26
CA PHE A 68 12.76 4.30 -18.24
C PHE A 68 12.47 5.82 -18.28
N PRO A 69 13.51 6.69 -18.31
CA PRO A 69 14.94 6.36 -18.41
C PRO A 69 15.65 6.13 -17.07
N ASN A 70 14.93 6.13 -15.96
CA ASN A 70 15.50 6.11 -14.61
C ASN A 70 15.69 4.68 -14.10
N ILE A 71 16.63 4.53 -13.16
CA ILE A 71 16.82 3.30 -12.37
C ILE A 71 16.51 3.63 -10.92
N TYR A 72 15.58 2.88 -10.32
CA TYR A 72 15.21 3.03 -8.92
C TYR A 72 15.80 1.92 -8.07
N ILE A 73 16.31 2.28 -6.89
CA ILE A 73 16.84 1.33 -5.90
C ILE A 73 15.82 1.18 -4.78
N GLY A 74 15.07 0.09 -4.82
CA GLY A 74 14.04 -0.22 -3.84
C GLY A 74 12.72 0.53 -4.04
N HIS A 75 11.71 0.13 -3.29
CA HIS A 75 10.36 0.71 -3.31
C HIS A 75 9.93 1.00 -1.87
N LEU A 76 9.06 1.99 -1.69
CA LEU A 76 8.41 2.25 -0.41
C LEU A 76 7.45 1.09 -0.08
N GLY A 77 7.40 0.72 1.20
CA GLY A 77 6.34 -0.14 1.70
C GLY A 77 5.01 0.61 1.72
N ILE A 78 3.92 -0.15 1.83
CA ILE A 78 2.56 0.41 1.89
C ILE A 78 1.84 -0.21 3.08
N ILE A 79 1.21 0.65 3.86
CA ILE A 79 0.20 0.26 4.84
C ILE A 79 -1.10 0.93 4.45
N ARG A 80 -2.15 0.15 4.24
CA ARG A 80 -3.47 0.67 3.92
C ARG A 80 -4.58 -0.12 4.61
N GLY A 81 -5.73 0.50 4.77
CA GLY A 81 -6.88 -0.10 5.42
C GLY A 81 -8.02 0.88 5.67
N VAL A 82 -8.92 0.50 6.56
CA VAL A 82 -10.02 1.35 7.03
C VAL A 82 -10.02 1.47 8.54
N ILE A 83 -10.41 2.66 8.98
CA ILE A 83 -10.76 2.95 10.37
C ILE A 83 -12.28 3.01 10.43
N ARG A 84 -12.88 2.18 11.29
CA ARG A 84 -14.33 2.12 11.52
C ARG A 84 -14.61 2.57 12.95
N LEU A 85 -15.37 3.66 13.09
CA LEU A 85 -15.89 4.17 14.35
C LEU A 85 -17.32 3.69 14.50
N ILE A 86 -17.63 3.12 15.66
CA ILE A 86 -18.98 2.67 16.02
C ILE A 86 -19.33 3.34 17.35
N GLU A 87 -20.39 4.12 17.33
CA GLU A 87 -20.85 4.99 18.40
C GLU A 87 -22.37 4.89 18.55
N LYS A 88 -22.91 5.56 19.56
CA LYS A 88 -24.32 5.45 19.93
C LYS A 88 -25.19 6.39 19.07
N GLN A 89 -26.08 5.82 18.26
CA GLN A 89 -27.11 6.61 17.56
C GLN A 89 -28.11 7.24 18.53
N ALA A 90 -28.65 8.39 18.15
CA ALA A 90 -29.74 9.07 18.82
C ALA A 90 -30.57 9.87 17.82
N HIS A 91 -31.75 10.33 18.22
CA HIS A 91 -32.51 11.29 17.42
C HIS A 91 -31.73 12.61 17.29
N ALA A 92 -31.74 13.26 16.12
CA ALA A 92 -30.98 14.48 15.88
C ALA A 92 -31.36 15.64 16.81
N SER A 93 -32.60 15.67 17.32
CA SER A 93 -33.03 16.64 18.35
C SER A 93 -32.54 16.32 19.78
N LYS A 94 -32.02 15.11 20.00
CA LYS A 94 -31.55 14.59 21.29
C LYS A 94 -30.07 14.22 21.22
N THR A 95 -29.26 15.11 20.67
CA THR A 95 -27.81 14.86 20.42
C THR A 95 -27.04 14.44 21.67
N LYS A 96 -27.45 14.87 22.86
CA LYS A 96 -26.83 14.49 24.15
C LYS A 96 -27.03 13.01 24.52
N GLU A 97 -28.00 12.33 23.90
CA GLU A 97 -28.28 10.91 24.16
C GLU A 97 -27.45 9.98 23.27
N GLY A 98 -26.73 10.51 22.29
CA GLY A 98 -25.88 9.78 21.35
C GLY A 98 -24.46 10.33 21.25
N GLU A 99 -23.63 9.64 20.49
CA GLU A 99 -22.25 10.01 20.17
C GLU A 99 -22.11 10.06 18.64
N ASN A 100 -21.59 11.18 18.11
CA ASN A 100 -21.58 11.44 16.68
C ASN A 100 -20.29 10.91 16.04
N ALA A 101 -20.39 9.72 15.44
CA ALA A 101 -19.28 9.01 14.83
C ALA A 101 -18.61 9.79 13.70
N PHE A 102 -19.36 10.61 12.95
CA PHE A 102 -18.80 11.47 11.91
C PHE A 102 -17.88 12.54 12.51
N ILE A 103 -18.35 13.27 13.53
CA ILE A 103 -17.56 14.33 14.16
C ILE A 103 -16.32 13.75 14.84
N ASN A 104 -16.47 12.65 15.58
CA ASN A 104 -15.35 12.00 16.25
C ASN A 104 -14.36 11.37 15.25
N GLY A 105 -14.87 10.81 14.16
CA GLY A 105 -14.05 10.28 13.06
C GLY A 105 -13.26 11.36 12.33
N ALA A 106 -13.88 12.50 12.05
CA ALA A 106 -13.21 13.66 11.47
C ALA A 106 -12.11 14.19 12.39
N LYS A 107 -12.38 14.32 13.70
CA LYS A 107 -11.36 14.70 14.70
C LYS A 107 -10.20 13.71 14.71
N LEU A 108 -10.48 12.41 14.72
CA LEU A 108 -9.45 11.38 14.68
C LEU A 108 -8.60 11.47 13.41
N ALA A 109 -9.21 11.69 12.25
CA ALA A 109 -8.48 11.87 10.99
C ALA A 109 -7.53 13.08 11.06
N LEU A 110 -7.97 14.20 11.65
CA LEU A 110 -7.12 15.37 11.88
C LEU A 110 -5.96 15.08 12.82
N GLU A 111 -6.16 14.32 13.91
CA GLU A 111 -5.08 13.93 14.81
C GLU A 111 -4.07 12.99 14.12
N ILE A 112 -4.53 12.03 13.32
CA ILE A 112 -3.65 11.17 12.51
C ILE A 112 -2.84 12.03 11.52
N GLN A 113 -3.48 12.98 10.84
CA GLN A 113 -2.82 13.90 9.92
C GLN A 113 -1.76 14.75 10.63
N LYS A 114 -2.02 15.24 11.84
CA LYS A 114 -1.03 16.01 12.62
C LYS A 114 0.19 15.18 12.98
N ILE A 115 -0.01 13.93 13.40
CA ILE A 115 1.09 13.04 13.84
C ILE A 115 1.92 12.54 12.65
N TYR A 116 1.28 12.19 11.54
CA TYR A 116 1.92 11.45 10.45
C TYR A 116 2.00 12.22 9.12
N GLY A 117 1.29 13.33 8.97
CA GLY A 117 1.20 14.09 7.72
C GLY A 117 2.37 15.03 7.41
N VAL A 118 3.35 15.13 8.32
CA VAL A 118 4.52 16.01 8.18
C VAL A 118 5.79 15.25 7.79
N LYS A 119 5.71 13.93 7.57
CA LYS A 119 6.88 13.09 7.26
C LYS A 119 7.19 13.06 5.76
N GLU A 120 8.42 12.68 5.41
CA GLU A 120 8.88 12.44 4.03
C GLU A 120 8.05 11.40 3.25
N VAL A 121 7.22 10.62 3.94
CA VAL A 121 6.37 9.59 3.35
C VAL A 121 4.93 10.06 3.18
N SER A 122 4.31 9.63 2.09
CA SER A 122 2.93 9.99 1.80
C SER A 122 1.94 9.37 2.81
N LEU A 123 0.99 10.20 3.24
CA LEU A 123 -0.21 9.80 3.97
C LEU A 123 -1.42 10.33 3.20
N ASN A 124 -2.39 9.47 2.94
CA ASN A 124 -3.67 9.84 2.38
C ASN A 124 -4.77 9.27 3.28
N LEU A 125 -5.71 10.12 3.70
CA LEU A 125 -6.84 9.77 4.55
C LEU A 125 -8.14 10.07 3.81
N GLY A 126 -9.13 9.20 3.94
CA GLY A 126 -10.48 9.44 3.44
C GLY A 126 -10.64 9.31 1.92
N GLY A 127 -9.70 8.64 1.23
CA GLY A 127 -9.84 8.31 -0.19
C GLY A 127 -11.13 7.54 -0.53
N TYR A 128 -11.74 6.91 0.48
CA TYR A 128 -13.16 6.60 0.50
C TYR A 128 -13.70 6.69 1.94
N THR A 129 -15.00 6.96 2.06
CA THR A 129 -15.71 7.01 3.34
C THR A 129 -17.03 6.24 3.25
N ILE A 130 -17.51 5.72 4.38
CA ILE A 130 -18.81 5.06 4.50
C ILE A 130 -19.49 5.63 5.74
N ASN A 131 -20.72 6.11 5.58
CA ASN A 131 -21.60 6.47 6.69
C ASN A 131 -22.81 5.54 6.62
N SER A 132 -23.20 4.98 7.75
CA SER A 132 -24.35 4.06 7.82
C SER A 132 -25.70 4.78 7.87
N SER A 133 -25.70 6.09 8.07
CA SER A 133 -26.91 6.89 8.29
C SER A 133 -27.27 7.65 7.01
N ASP A 134 -28.27 7.16 6.27
CA ASP A 134 -28.88 7.87 5.14
C ASP A 134 -30.03 8.80 5.59
N ASN A 135 -29.99 9.28 6.84
CA ASN A 135 -31.06 10.04 7.48
C ASN A 135 -30.48 11.16 8.36
N ASP A 136 -30.86 12.41 8.09
CA ASP A 136 -30.43 13.61 8.81
C ASP A 136 -31.11 13.77 10.19
N GLY A 137 -32.20 13.05 10.43
CA GLY A 137 -32.89 12.93 11.72
C GLY A 137 -32.20 12.02 12.74
N VAL A 138 -31.04 11.46 12.41
CA VAL A 138 -30.28 10.53 13.28
C VAL A 138 -28.85 11.04 13.48
N VAL A 139 -28.40 11.05 14.73
CA VAL A 139 -26.98 11.21 15.06
C VAL A 139 -26.21 10.00 14.52
N PRO A 140 -25.24 10.19 13.61
CA PRO A 140 -24.53 9.07 12.99
C PRO A 140 -23.81 8.21 14.03
N GLY A 141 -24.14 6.92 14.08
CA GLY A 141 -23.51 5.96 14.99
C GLY A 141 -22.43 5.12 14.33
N GLU A 142 -22.18 5.29 13.04
CA GLU A 142 -21.02 4.67 12.39
C GLU A 142 -20.42 5.59 11.34
N PHE A 143 -19.10 5.65 11.33
CA PHE A 143 -18.33 6.35 10.31
C PHE A 143 -17.06 5.58 9.99
N VAL A 144 -16.81 5.37 8.70
CA VAL A 144 -15.64 4.67 8.20
C VAL A 144 -14.87 5.58 7.27
N PHE A 145 -13.56 5.62 7.40
CA PHE A 145 -12.68 6.26 6.42
C PHE A 145 -11.45 5.41 6.16
N SER A 146 -10.95 5.46 4.93
CA SER A 146 -9.74 4.74 4.53
C SER A 146 -8.47 5.49 4.89
N PHE A 147 -7.37 4.77 4.97
CA PHE A 147 -6.05 5.34 5.00
C PHE A 147 -5.10 4.58 4.09
N TYR A 148 -4.16 5.31 3.51
CA TYR A 148 -3.02 4.81 2.76
C TYR A 148 -1.78 5.53 3.27
N ARG A 149 -0.75 4.79 3.63
CA ARG A 149 0.50 5.34 4.11
C ARG A 149 1.67 4.61 3.47
N SER A 150 2.57 5.37 2.85
CA SER A 150 3.87 4.83 2.45
C SER A 150 4.78 4.70 3.66
N THR A 151 5.68 3.71 3.67
CA THR A 151 6.63 3.48 4.75
C THR A 151 8.05 3.37 4.22
N LEU A 152 8.98 4.07 4.86
CA LEU A 152 10.41 3.83 4.70
C LEU A 152 10.79 2.52 5.41
N GLN A 153 11.96 1.99 5.08
CA GLN A 153 12.46 0.67 5.51
C GLN A 153 12.59 0.47 7.05
N LYS A 154 12.41 1.52 7.87
CA LYS A 154 12.49 1.40 9.34
C LYS A 154 11.12 1.10 9.96
N ASN A 155 11.11 0.08 10.82
CA ASN A 155 10.03 -0.38 11.70
C ASN A 155 9.19 0.76 12.33
N GLU A 156 8.21 1.28 11.62
CA GLU A 156 7.17 2.13 12.21
C GLU A 156 5.85 1.36 12.21
N SER A 157 5.50 0.75 13.35
CA SER A 157 4.13 0.31 13.61
C SER A 157 3.24 1.54 13.84
N LEU A 158 2.08 1.57 13.17
CA LEU A 158 1.01 2.51 13.49
C LEU A 158 0.36 2.04 14.80
N ALA A 159 0.80 2.58 15.94
CA ALA A 159 0.16 2.35 17.23
C ALA A 159 -0.96 3.38 17.45
N ILE A 160 -2.21 3.01 17.18
CA ILE A 160 -3.39 3.83 17.48
C ILE A 160 -4.08 3.23 18.72
N HIS A 161 -4.07 3.96 19.84
CA HIS A 161 -4.70 3.52 21.11
C HIS A 161 -6.15 4.04 21.22
N GLY A 162 -7.09 3.17 21.60
CA GLY A 162 -8.51 3.49 21.85
C GLY A 162 -9.44 2.32 21.54
N ARG A 163 -10.76 2.46 21.77
CA ARG A 163 -11.81 1.51 21.34
C ARG A 163 -11.98 1.52 19.81
N LEU A 164 -10.89 1.40 19.06
CA LEU A 164 -10.85 1.37 17.61
C LEU A 164 -10.83 -0.08 17.13
N LYS A 165 -11.72 -0.42 16.20
CA LYS A 165 -11.64 -1.69 15.49
C LYS A 165 -11.05 -1.43 14.10
N ILE A 166 -9.75 -1.70 13.94
CA ILE A 166 -9.14 -1.78 12.60
C ILE A 166 -9.68 -3.06 11.98
N THR A 167 -10.60 -2.92 11.02
CA THR A 167 -11.34 -4.05 10.45
C THR A 167 -10.63 -4.72 9.28
N SER A 168 -9.68 -4.01 8.66
CA SER A 168 -8.74 -4.59 7.70
C SER A 168 -7.44 -3.79 7.68
N LEU A 169 -6.33 -4.46 7.96
CA LEU A 169 -4.99 -3.91 7.84
C LEU A 169 -4.21 -4.76 6.82
N SER A 170 -3.87 -4.19 5.68
CA SER A 170 -2.89 -4.78 4.77
C SER A 170 -1.56 -4.05 4.96
N VAL A 171 -0.59 -4.73 5.56
CA VAL A 171 0.80 -4.28 5.66
C VAL A 171 1.59 -5.01 4.59
N SER A 172 2.16 -4.27 3.64
CA SER A 172 3.16 -4.79 2.72
C SER A 172 4.48 -4.06 3.01
N THR A 173 5.30 -4.66 3.87
CA THR A 173 6.69 -4.28 4.06
C THR A 173 7.58 -5.50 3.81
N ARG A 174 8.69 -5.30 3.11
CA ARG A 174 9.72 -6.32 2.85
C ARG A 174 11.08 -5.76 3.24
N TRP A 175 11.94 -6.57 3.86
CA TRP A 175 13.35 -6.86 3.48
C TRP A 175 14.13 -7.54 4.61
N LYS A 176 15.19 -8.25 4.21
CA LYS A 176 16.18 -8.96 5.04
C LYS A 176 17.46 -8.11 5.04
N ASN A 177 18.00 -7.78 6.22
CA ASN A 177 19.25 -7.04 6.36
C ASN A 177 20.42 -7.82 5.74
N SER A 178 21.01 -7.26 4.68
CA SER A 178 22.44 -7.31 4.45
C SER A 178 22.77 -6.22 3.45
N LEU A 179 23.34 -5.11 3.91
CA LEU A 179 24.25 -4.22 3.17
C LEU A 179 24.64 -3.04 4.09
N ASP A 180 25.19 -3.36 5.26
CA ASP A 180 26.20 -2.51 5.90
C ASP A 180 27.55 -3.11 5.48
N GLN A 181 28.00 -2.78 4.26
CA GLN A 181 29.39 -2.82 3.82
C GLN A 181 29.41 -2.39 2.35
N TYR A 182 30.28 -1.43 2.07
CA TYR A 182 30.64 -0.80 0.78
C TYR A 182 30.01 0.57 0.49
N PRO A 183 30.82 1.64 0.53
CA PRO A 183 30.48 2.93 -0.07
C PRO A 183 30.71 2.87 -1.59
N ILE A 184 29.83 3.50 -2.35
CA ILE A 184 30.13 4.08 -3.66
C ILE A 184 29.65 5.51 -3.61
#